data_AF-A0A3M1ZV97-F1
#
_entry.id   AF-A0A3M1ZV97-F1
#
_cell.length_a   1.000
_cell.length_b   1.000
_cell.length_c   1.000
_cell.angle_alpha   90.00
_cell.angle_beta   90.00
_cell.angle_gamma   90.00
#
_symmetry.space_group_name_H-M   'P 1'
#
loop_
_entity.id
_entity.type
_entity.pdbx_description
1 polymer ?
#
loop_
_entity_poly.entity_id
_entity_poly.type
_entity_poly.pdbx_seq_one_letter_code
_entity_poly.pdbx_strand_id
1 'polypeptide(L)'
;VSSTEALSFPAVPEHLVVVGAGAVGLELGSVWARLGARVTVVELLPGVAAGMDGQVARGLERALRKQGLEILTRTRVTGAETGAEGVRLTLESEGKGAQERKAHRVLVAVGRRPATEGLGLEAVGLAPDPETGRIPVDGAFRSPVEGVLAVGDLVEGPMLAHKAMMEGIAAVENLAGIPARVNPLAIPGVIYTHPEAAGVGLTEEQAKARGVPFRKGVFSFGASGRALAAGEAEGFVKVLADAKTDRLLGVHLLGPRASDLIAEAVLALEMAASAEDLARTAHAHPTFAEAVWEACRMAQGAG
;
A
#
# COMPACT_ATOMS: atom_id res chain seq x y z
N VAL A 1 9.44 -4.51 -19.31
CA VAL A 1 10.35 -4.99 -18.25
C VAL A 1 9.60 -5.07 -16.92
N SER A 2 10.14 -5.79 -15.94
CA SER A 2 9.61 -5.84 -14.58
C SER A 2 10.28 -4.79 -13.69
N SER A 3 9.96 -4.78 -12.39
CA SER A 3 10.65 -3.96 -11.41
C SER A 3 12.14 -4.32 -11.27
N THR A 4 12.53 -5.57 -11.53
CA THR A 4 13.92 -6.01 -11.42
C THR A 4 14.82 -5.24 -12.37
N GLU A 5 14.49 -5.18 -13.67
CA GLU A 5 15.32 -4.46 -14.64
C GLU A 5 15.16 -2.94 -14.49
N ALA A 6 13.99 -2.48 -14.04
CA ALA A 6 13.73 -1.05 -13.83
C ALA A 6 14.49 -0.45 -12.64
N LEU A 7 15.07 -1.27 -11.75
CA LEU A 7 15.99 -0.80 -10.70
C LEU A 7 17.42 -0.56 -11.21
N SER A 8 17.75 -1.08 -12.39
CA SER A 8 19.11 -1.10 -12.91
C SER A 8 19.19 -0.63 -14.36
N PHE A 9 18.33 0.32 -14.78
CA PHE A 9 18.47 0.90 -16.10
C PHE A 9 19.83 1.58 -16.24
N PRO A 10 20.54 1.37 -17.38
CA PRO A 10 21.87 1.93 -17.56
C PRO A 10 21.87 3.45 -17.76
N ALA A 11 20.71 4.03 -18.09
CA ALA A 11 20.52 5.47 -18.26
C ALA A 11 19.05 5.83 -17.97
N VAL A 12 18.81 7.10 -17.64
CA VAL A 12 17.46 7.63 -17.46
C VAL A 12 16.71 7.55 -18.80
N PRO A 13 15.57 6.85 -18.87
CA PRO A 13 14.79 6.80 -20.11
C PRO A 13 14.16 8.16 -20.40
N GLU A 14 14.19 8.62 -21.65
CA GLU A 14 13.52 9.87 -22.04
C GLU A 14 12.02 9.84 -21.71
N HIS A 15 11.39 8.68 -21.93
CA HIS A 15 9.99 8.44 -21.61
C HIS A 15 9.80 7.02 -21.07
N LEU A 16 9.30 6.93 -19.84
CA LEU A 16 8.92 5.69 -19.18
C LEU A 16 7.40 5.61 -19.08
N VAL A 17 6.82 4.55 -19.64
CA VAL A 17 5.42 4.19 -19.34
C VAL A 17 5.40 3.14 -18.25
N VAL A 18 4.62 3.37 -17.20
CA VAL A 18 4.37 2.43 -16.11
C VAL A 18 2.97 1.87 -16.26
N VAL A 19 2.83 0.55 -16.38
CA VAL A 19 1.55 -0.14 -16.45
C VAL A 19 1.23 -0.72 -15.08
N GLY A 20 0.23 -0.15 -14.41
CA GLY A 20 -0.14 -0.44 -13.01
C GLY A 20 0.28 0.69 -12.06
N ALA A 21 -0.69 1.23 -11.34
CA ALA A 21 -0.55 2.31 -10.35
C ALA A 21 -0.60 1.80 -8.90
N GLY A 22 -0.09 0.59 -8.67
CA GLY A 22 0.21 0.08 -7.33
C GLY A 22 1.54 0.61 -6.78
N ALA A 23 1.91 0.20 -5.56
CA ALA A 23 3.10 0.68 -4.83
C ALA A 23 4.37 0.70 -5.71
N VAL A 24 4.74 -0.46 -6.28
CA VAL A 24 5.93 -0.61 -7.13
C VAL A 24 5.94 0.36 -8.32
N GLY A 25 4.80 0.50 -9.00
CA GLY A 25 4.68 1.36 -10.17
C GLY A 25 4.82 2.84 -9.81
N LEU A 26 4.17 3.27 -8.72
CA LEU A 26 4.23 4.65 -8.26
C LEU A 26 5.62 5.02 -7.70
N GLU A 27 6.25 4.13 -6.95
CA GLU A 27 7.59 4.34 -6.39
C GLU A 27 8.64 4.45 -7.50
N LEU A 28 8.75 3.45 -8.37
CA LEU A 28 9.72 3.47 -9.46
C LEU A 28 9.41 4.57 -10.48
N GLY A 29 8.14 4.84 -10.76
CA GLY A 29 7.73 5.98 -11.58
C GLY A 29 8.20 7.31 -10.97
N SER A 30 8.09 7.46 -9.65
CA SER A 30 8.56 8.67 -8.94
C SER A 30 10.08 8.81 -8.99
N VAL A 31 10.82 7.71 -8.80
CA VAL A 31 12.30 7.72 -8.91
C VAL A 31 12.73 8.20 -10.28
N TRP A 32 12.22 7.58 -11.34
CA TRP A 32 12.62 7.92 -12.71
C TRP A 32 12.16 9.32 -13.13
N ALA A 33 10.98 9.77 -12.69
CA ALA A 33 10.51 11.13 -12.93
C ALA A 33 11.45 12.18 -12.31
N ARG A 34 11.88 11.97 -11.07
CA ARG A 34 12.80 12.88 -10.35
C ARG A 34 14.21 12.90 -10.97
N LEU A 35 14.61 11.81 -11.60
CA LEU A 35 15.87 11.73 -12.36
C LEU A 35 15.77 12.36 -13.76
N GLY A 36 14.58 12.79 -14.19
CA GLY A 36 14.36 13.54 -15.43
C GLY A 36 13.58 12.81 -16.52
N ALA A 37 13.13 11.57 -16.29
CA ALA A 37 12.28 10.89 -17.25
C ALA A 37 10.91 11.56 -17.34
N ARG A 38 10.35 11.67 -18.55
CA ARG A 38 8.89 11.83 -18.66
C ARG A 38 8.25 10.52 -18.21
N VAL A 39 7.27 10.57 -17.31
CA VAL A 39 6.60 9.37 -16.80
C VAL A 39 5.10 9.43 -17.05
N THR A 40 4.57 8.41 -17.71
CA THR A 40 3.12 8.19 -17.85
C THR A 40 2.74 6.89 -17.14
N VAL A 41 1.90 6.97 -16.12
CA VAL A 41 1.33 5.82 -15.43
C VAL A 41 -0.03 5.49 -16.05
N VAL A 42 -0.23 4.23 -16.44
CA VAL A 42 -1.48 3.72 -17.01
C VAL A 42 -2.09 2.72 -16.04
N GLU A 43 -3.33 2.96 -15.64
CA GLU A 43 -4.06 2.16 -14.68
C GLU A 43 -5.45 1.81 -15.21
N LEU A 44 -5.80 0.52 -15.11
CA LEU A 44 -7.10 0.01 -15.52
C LEU A 44 -8.19 0.47 -14.55
N LEU A 45 -7.88 0.54 -13.26
CA LEU A 45 -8.81 0.92 -12.21
C LEU A 45 -9.10 2.43 -12.21
N PRO A 46 -10.18 2.87 -11.53
CA PRO A 46 -10.55 4.28 -11.47
C PRO A 46 -9.57 5.21 -10.73
N GLY A 47 -8.61 4.66 -9.98
CA GLY A 47 -7.69 5.40 -9.12
C GLY A 47 -6.41 4.60 -8.86
N VAL A 48 -5.43 5.28 -8.24
CA VAL A 48 -4.13 4.70 -7.88
C VAL A 48 -4.16 4.04 -6.50
N ALA A 49 -3.08 3.33 -6.14
CA ALA A 49 -2.87 2.76 -4.81
C ALA A 49 -4.07 1.93 -4.31
N ALA A 50 -4.58 1.07 -5.20
CA ALA A 50 -5.73 0.23 -4.91
C ALA A 50 -5.47 -0.60 -3.64
N GLY A 51 -6.39 -0.50 -2.68
CA GLY A 51 -6.27 -1.13 -1.36
C GLY A 51 -5.99 -0.16 -0.21
N MET A 52 -5.49 1.05 -0.48
CA MET A 52 -5.41 2.12 0.52
C MET A 52 -6.75 2.82 0.71
N ASP A 53 -6.88 3.57 1.81
CA ASP A 53 -8.04 4.44 2.03
C ASP A 53 -8.21 5.44 0.89
N GLY A 54 -9.46 5.63 0.44
CA GLY A 54 -9.73 6.42 -0.76
C GLY A 54 -9.29 7.88 -0.65
N GLN A 55 -9.26 8.47 0.57
CA GLN A 55 -8.78 9.83 0.75
C GLN A 55 -7.26 9.92 0.57
N VAL A 56 -6.52 8.92 1.04
CA VAL A 56 -5.06 8.81 0.87
C VAL A 56 -4.73 8.59 -0.60
N ALA A 57 -5.38 7.64 -1.27
CA ALA A 57 -5.16 7.36 -2.69
C ALA A 57 -5.38 8.60 -3.57
N ARG A 58 -6.49 9.33 -3.36
CA ARG A 58 -6.78 10.58 -4.09
C ARG A 58 -5.77 11.69 -3.77
N GLY A 59 -5.31 11.78 -2.52
CA GLY A 59 -4.29 12.74 -2.12
C GLY A 59 -2.94 12.44 -2.78
N LEU A 60 -2.52 11.17 -2.77
CA LEU A 60 -1.30 10.70 -3.41
C LEU A 60 -1.32 10.96 -4.91
N GLU A 61 -2.42 10.63 -5.60
CA GLU A 61 -2.55 10.89 -7.04
C GLU A 61 -2.37 12.39 -7.37
N ARG A 62 -3.00 13.29 -6.60
CA ARG A 62 -2.84 14.73 -6.78
C ARG A 62 -1.39 15.17 -6.57
N ALA A 63 -0.74 14.67 -5.52
CA ALA A 63 0.64 15.01 -5.18
C ALA A 63 1.62 14.56 -6.29
N LEU A 64 1.42 13.37 -6.84
CA LEU A 64 2.25 12.82 -7.92
C LEU A 64 2.01 13.55 -9.25
N ARG A 65 0.75 13.90 -9.57
CA ARG A 65 0.46 14.73 -10.76
C ARG A 65 1.12 16.11 -10.67
N LYS A 66 1.10 16.73 -9.49
CA LYS A 66 1.78 18.01 -9.23
C LYS A 66 3.30 17.93 -9.43
N GLN A 67 3.89 16.76 -9.22
CA GLN A 67 5.30 16.46 -9.50
C GLN A 67 5.60 16.17 -10.98
N GLY A 68 4.59 16.19 -11.86
CA GLY A 68 4.77 16.03 -13.30
C GLY A 68 4.49 14.64 -13.86
N LEU A 69 4.02 13.69 -13.05
CA LEU A 69 3.58 12.38 -13.56
C LEU A 69 2.25 12.53 -14.32
N GLU A 70 2.19 12.04 -15.56
CA GLU A 70 0.93 11.86 -16.28
C GLU A 70 0.29 10.56 -15.78
N ILE A 71 -0.89 10.62 -15.16
CA ILE A 71 -1.60 9.42 -14.69
C ILE A 71 -2.89 9.24 -15.50
N LEU A 72 -3.05 8.08 -16.13
CA LEU A 72 -4.18 7.69 -16.97
C LEU A 72 -4.93 6.54 -16.30
N THR A 73 -5.97 6.86 -15.52
CA THR A 73 -6.86 5.85 -14.92
C THR A 73 -7.94 5.41 -15.91
N ARG A 74 -8.67 4.33 -15.59
CA ARG A 74 -9.68 3.72 -16.50
C ARG A 74 -9.14 3.48 -17.91
N THR A 75 -7.86 3.12 -18.00
CA THR A 75 -7.15 2.96 -19.27
C THR A 75 -6.50 1.59 -19.32
N ARG A 76 -6.87 0.81 -20.31
CA ARG A 76 -6.37 -0.53 -20.57
C ARG A 76 -5.23 -0.47 -21.58
N VAL A 77 -4.17 -1.23 -21.35
CA VAL A 77 -3.18 -1.55 -22.37
C VAL A 77 -3.66 -2.79 -23.11
N THR A 78 -3.89 -2.70 -24.43
CA THR A 78 -4.36 -3.84 -25.25
C THR A 78 -3.30 -4.40 -26.20
N GLY A 79 -2.21 -3.67 -26.41
CA GLY A 79 -1.09 -4.12 -27.24
C GLY A 79 0.22 -3.45 -26.85
N ALA A 80 1.33 -4.14 -27.13
CA ALA A 80 2.68 -3.64 -26.96
C ALA A 80 3.60 -4.22 -28.04
N GLU A 81 4.14 -3.36 -28.89
CA GLU A 81 5.09 -3.73 -29.95
C GLU A 81 6.46 -3.15 -29.64
N THR A 82 7.48 -4.00 -29.65
CA THR A 82 8.87 -3.58 -29.42
C THR A 82 9.54 -3.27 -30.75
N GLY A 83 10.35 -2.21 -30.79
CA GLY A 83 11.13 -1.80 -31.95
C GLY A 83 12.49 -1.22 -31.53
N ALA A 84 13.31 -0.85 -32.51
CA ALA A 84 14.67 -0.38 -32.27
C ALA A 84 14.76 0.86 -31.36
N GLU A 85 13.75 1.74 -31.43
CA GLU A 85 13.70 3.01 -30.69
C GLU A 85 12.87 2.94 -29.38
N GLY A 86 12.34 1.77 -29.02
CA GLY A 86 11.54 1.60 -27.81
C GLY A 86 10.29 0.74 -28.00
N VAL A 87 9.18 1.13 -27.38
CA VAL A 87 7.92 0.37 -27.34
C VAL A 87 6.77 1.26 -27.80
N ARG A 88 5.93 0.73 -28.68
CA ARG A 88 4.64 1.31 -29.05
C ARG A 88 3.55 0.56 -28.30
N LEU A 89 2.83 1.26 -27.43
CA LEU A 89 1.69 0.74 -26.68
C LEU A 89 0.38 1.14 -27.34
N THR A 90 -0.60 0.24 -27.31
CA THR A 90 -2.00 0.53 -27.67
C THR A 90 -2.80 0.67 -26.38
N LEU A 91 -3.39 1.85 -26.19
CA LEU A 91 -4.15 2.23 -25.00
C LEU A 91 -5.62 2.42 -25.37
N GLU A 92 -6.51 1.87 -24.56
CA GLU A 92 -7.96 2.04 -24.68
C GLU A 92 -8.53 2.61 -23.39
N SER A 93 -9.28 3.70 -23.51
CA SER A 93 -10.01 4.30 -22.39
C SER A 93 -11.49 4.37 -22.76
N GLU A 94 -12.36 4.29 -21.77
CA GLU A 94 -13.80 4.39 -22.00
C GLU A 94 -14.17 5.69 -22.74
N GLY A 95 -14.97 5.57 -23.81
CA GLY A 95 -15.38 6.69 -24.65
C GLY A 95 -14.29 7.26 -25.57
N LYS A 96 -13.11 6.66 -25.62
CA LYS A 96 -12.02 7.02 -26.54
C LYS A 96 -11.68 5.81 -27.42
N GLY A 97 -11.45 6.04 -28.72
CA GLY A 97 -10.87 5.01 -29.58
C GLY A 97 -9.47 4.62 -29.14
N ALA A 98 -8.93 3.51 -29.67
CA ALA A 98 -7.57 3.07 -29.40
C ALA A 98 -6.56 4.18 -29.73
N GLN A 99 -5.62 4.42 -28.80
CA GLN A 99 -4.58 5.45 -28.92
C GLN A 99 -3.21 4.82 -28.84
N GLU A 100 -2.31 5.24 -29.71
CA GLU A 100 -0.92 4.83 -29.64
C GLU A 100 -0.13 5.70 -28.66
N ARG A 101 0.76 5.07 -27.89
CA ARG A 101 1.73 5.75 -27.04
C ARG A 101 3.12 5.16 -27.25
N LYS A 102 4.06 5.97 -27.73
CA LYS A 102 5.48 5.59 -27.85
C LYS A 102 6.22 5.86 -26.54
N ALA A 103 7.05 4.92 -26.10
CA ALA A 103 7.87 5.02 -24.91
C ALA A 103 9.26 4.42 -25.13
N HIS A 104 10.27 4.95 -24.46
CA HIS A 104 11.63 4.42 -24.53
C HIS A 104 11.74 3.12 -23.72
N ARG A 105 11.03 3.06 -22.59
CA ARG A 105 10.91 1.88 -21.72
C ARG A 105 9.47 1.73 -21.23
N VAL A 106 9.07 0.49 -20.96
CA VAL A 106 7.78 0.15 -20.33
C VAL A 106 8.02 -0.73 -19.11
N LEU A 107 7.66 -0.22 -17.94
CA LEU A 107 7.62 -0.97 -16.68
C LEU A 107 6.23 -1.60 -16.52
N VAL A 108 6.18 -2.92 -16.37
CA VAL A 108 4.95 -3.66 -16.05
C VAL A 108 4.93 -3.93 -14.56
N ALA A 109 4.03 -3.24 -13.84
CA ALA A 109 3.87 -3.26 -12.39
C ALA A 109 2.41 -3.58 -11.99
N VAL A 110 1.81 -4.57 -12.66
CA VAL A 110 0.39 -4.95 -12.52
C VAL A 110 0.08 -5.91 -11.36
N GLY A 111 1.01 -6.03 -10.40
CA GLY A 111 0.89 -6.92 -9.25
C GLY A 111 1.90 -8.06 -9.25
N ARG A 112 1.77 -8.94 -8.26
CA ARG A 112 2.63 -10.09 -8.01
C ARG A 112 1.78 -11.36 -7.91
N ARG A 113 2.42 -12.52 -8.09
CA ARG A 113 1.79 -13.83 -7.96
C ARG A 113 2.65 -14.72 -7.06
N PRO A 114 2.05 -15.67 -6.31
CA PRO A 114 2.82 -16.66 -5.57
C PRO A 114 3.75 -17.45 -6.50
N ALA A 115 5.00 -17.66 -6.07
CA ALA A 115 6.00 -18.40 -6.83
C ALA A 115 6.01 -19.88 -6.38
N THR A 116 5.12 -20.69 -6.95
CA THR A 116 4.96 -22.12 -6.60
C THR A 116 5.54 -23.09 -7.63
N GLU A 117 5.91 -22.59 -8.82
CA GLU A 117 6.48 -23.39 -9.91
C GLU A 117 7.85 -23.95 -9.52
N GLY A 118 8.09 -25.23 -9.85
CA GLY A 118 9.38 -25.89 -9.62
C GLY A 118 9.69 -26.27 -8.17
N LEU A 119 8.78 -26.05 -7.22
CA LEU A 119 8.98 -26.42 -5.80
C LEU A 119 8.81 -27.93 -5.52
N GLY A 120 8.33 -28.71 -6.49
CA GLY A 120 8.08 -30.14 -6.29
C GLY A 120 6.90 -30.45 -5.37
N LEU A 121 5.90 -29.57 -5.30
CA LEU A 121 4.73 -29.71 -4.43
C LEU A 121 4.00 -31.06 -4.62
N GLU A 122 3.95 -31.55 -5.86
CA GLU A 122 3.33 -32.84 -6.18
C GLU A 122 4.03 -34.03 -5.53
N ALA A 123 5.34 -33.96 -5.32
CA ALA A 123 6.10 -35.03 -4.67
C ALA A 123 5.73 -35.18 -3.18
N VAL A 124 5.16 -34.14 -2.57
CA VAL A 124 4.67 -34.15 -1.19
C VAL A 124 3.14 -34.16 -1.09
N GLY A 125 2.43 -34.29 -2.23
CA GLY A 125 0.97 -34.30 -2.25
C GLY A 125 0.32 -32.96 -1.91
N LEU A 126 1.01 -31.84 -2.15
CA LEU A 126 0.49 -30.50 -1.95
C LEU A 126 0.17 -29.85 -3.29
N ALA A 127 -0.97 -29.18 -3.38
CA ALA A 127 -1.34 -28.39 -4.55
C ALA A 127 -1.66 -26.95 -4.13
N PRO A 128 -1.25 -25.95 -4.92
CA PRO A 128 -1.73 -24.59 -4.72
C PRO A 128 -3.23 -24.51 -5.05
N ASP A 129 -3.90 -23.52 -4.47
CA ASP A 129 -5.25 -23.13 -4.85
C ASP A 129 -5.30 -22.74 -6.34
N PRO A 130 -6.21 -23.32 -7.14
CA PRO A 130 -6.20 -23.16 -8.60
C PRO A 130 -6.58 -21.76 -9.06
N GLU A 131 -7.31 -20.98 -8.24
CA GLU A 131 -7.73 -19.62 -8.60
C GLU A 131 -6.66 -18.58 -8.27
N THR A 132 -6.01 -18.74 -7.11
CA THR A 132 -5.08 -17.75 -6.56
C THR A 132 -3.61 -18.14 -6.69
N GLY A 133 -3.31 -19.42 -6.93
CA GLY A 133 -1.96 -19.99 -6.94
C GLY A 133 -1.30 -20.08 -5.57
N ARG A 134 -2.03 -19.79 -4.48
CA ARG A 134 -1.52 -19.77 -3.11
C ARG A 134 -1.50 -21.16 -2.48
N ILE A 135 -0.62 -21.38 -1.52
CA ILE A 135 -0.66 -22.57 -0.68
C ILE A 135 -1.76 -22.41 0.37
N PRO A 136 -2.75 -23.33 0.43
CA PRO A 136 -3.75 -23.29 1.49
C PRO A 136 -3.07 -23.59 2.83
N VAL A 137 -3.37 -22.78 3.85
CA VAL A 137 -2.87 -22.96 5.20
C VAL A 137 -3.95 -22.71 6.24
N ASP A 138 -3.82 -23.33 7.40
CA ASP A 138 -4.64 -23.03 8.57
C ASP A 138 -4.15 -21.78 9.33
N GLY A 139 -4.80 -21.44 10.45
CA GLY A 139 -4.42 -20.30 11.30
C GLY A 139 -3.08 -20.44 12.03
N ALA A 140 -2.44 -21.60 11.95
CA ALA A 140 -1.09 -21.87 12.45
C ALA A 140 -0.07 -22.02 11.31
N PHE A 141 -0.44 -21.62 10.08
CA PHE A 141 0.37 -21.66 8.87
C PHE A 141 0.75 -23.07 8.40
N ARG A 142 -0.02 -24.09 8.82
CA ARG A 142 0.18 -25.48 8.40
C ARG A 142 -0.58 -25.73 7.11
N SER A 143 0.09 -26.37 6.15
CA SER A 143 -0.59 -26.86 4.95
C SER A 143 -1.40 -28.14 5.26
N PRO A 144 -2.20 -28.66 4.30
CA PRO A 144 -2.86 -29.96 4.44
C PRO A 144 -1.88 -31.14 4.57
N VAL A 145 -0.61 -30.96 4.21
CA VAL A 145 0.43 -31.98 4.31
C VAL A 145 1.14 -31.84 5.65
N GLU A 146 1.17 -32.92 6.42
CA GLU A 146 1.82 -32.95 7.74
C GLU A 146 3.31 -32.58 7.65
N GLY A 147 3.75 -31.71 8.55
CA GLY A 147 5.13 -31.23 8.60
C GLY A 147 5.48 -30.15 7.57
N VAL A 148 4.55 -29.76 6.68
CA VAL A 148 4.76 -28.70 5.68
C VAL A 148 4.00 -27.44 6.10
N LEU A 149 4.75 -26.33 6.25
CA LEU A 149 4.22 -25.00 6.55
C LEU A 149 4.47 -24.05 5.37
N ALA A 150 3.64 -23.03 5.22
CA ALA A 150 3.84 -21.97 4.22
C ALA A 150 3.48 -20.60 4.80
N VAL A 151 4.25 -19.58 4.43
CA VAL A 151 4.12 -18.20 4.92
C VAL A 151 4.41 -17.18 3.82
N GLY A 152 4.17 -15.90 4.11
CA GLY A 152 4.54 -14.79 3.24
C GLY A 152 3.69 -14.69 1.98
N ASP A 153 4.33 -14.39 0.85
CA ASP A 153 3.66 -14.20 -0.45
C ASP A 153 3.05 -15.50 -1.01
N LEU A 154 3.38 -16.67 -0.44
CA LEU A 154 2.81 -17.95 -0.83
C LEU A 154 1.40 -18.19 -0.29
N VAL A 155 0.97 -17.47 0.76
CA VAL A 155 -0.31 -17.70 1.44
C VAL A 155 -1.23 -16.50 1.33
N GLU A 156 -2.44 -16.59 1.90
CA GLU A 156 -3.42 -15.50 1.90
C GLU A 156 -2.89 -14.24 2.60
N GLY A 157 -3.40 -13.07 2.18
CA GLY A 157 -3.10 -11.78 2.78
C GLY A 157 -2.31 -10.84 1.86
N PRO A 158 -1.92 -9.67 2.39
CA PRO A 158 -1.11 -8.71 1.64
C PRO A 158 0.32 -9.23 1.44
N MET A 159 0.87 -9.04 0.25
CA MET A 159 2.23 -9.44 -0.11
C MET A 159 3.24 -8.39 0.39
N LEU A 160 3.58 -8.48 1.67
CA LEU A 160 4.41 -7.52 2.39
C LEU A 160 5.52 -8.25 3.16
N ALA A 161 6.72 -7.66 3.18
CA ALA A 161 7.89 -8.27 3.81
C ALA A 161 7.69 -8.48 5.32
N HIS A 162 7.23 -7.45 6.04
CA HIS A 162 6.97 -7.55 7.49
C HIS A 162 5.83 -8.50 7.83
N LYS A 163 4.83 -8.66 6.95
CA LYS A 163 3.80 -9.71 7.07
C LYS A 163 4.46 -11.09 7.03
N ALA A 164 5.29 -11.36 6.01
CA ALA A 164 6.00 -12.63 5.88
C ALA A 164 6.92 -12.93 7.08
N MET A 165 7.60 -11.92 7.62
CA MET A 165 8.44 -12.05 8.81
C MET A 165 7.63 -12.49 10.03
N MET A 166 6.50 -11.81 10.31
CA MET A 166 5.65 -12.13 11.45
C MET A 166 4.99 -13.51 11.32
N GLU A 167 4.55 -13.87 10.12
CA GLU A 167 4.02 -15.23 9.87
C GLU A 167 5.08 -16.31 10.04
N GLY A 168 6.32 -16.05 9.59
CA GLY A 168 7.44 -16.97 9.79
C GLY A 168 7.72 -17.23 11.27
N ILE A 169 7.74 -16.17 12.09
CA ILE A 169 7.89 -16.29 13.55
C ILE A 169 6.74 -17.11 14.13
N ALA A 170 5.49 -16.74 13.83
CA ALA A 170 4.32 -17.42 14.37
C ALA A 170 4.23 -18.89 13.93
N ALA A 171 4.62 -19.21 12.69
CA ALA A 171 4.65 -20.58 12.19
C ALA A 171 5.64 -21.45 12.98
N VAL A 172 6.85 -20.93 13.24
CA VAL A 172 7.89 -21.64 14.01
C VAL A 172 7.52 -21.76 15.48
N GLU A 173 6.94 -20.72 16.09
CA GLU A 173 6.43 -20.77 17.47
C GLU A 173 5.34 -21.84 17.62
N ASN A 174 4.37 -21.87 16.70
CA ASN A 174 3.31 -22.87 16.69
C ASN A 174 3.84 -24.30 16.45
N LEU A 175 4.92 -24.44 15.67
CA LEU A 175 5.62 -25.73 15.50
C LEU A 175 6.31 -26.17 16.80
N ALA A 176 6.84 -25.22 17.58
CA ALA A 176 7.46 -25.45 18.88
C ALA A 176 6.45 -25.62 20.04
N GLY A 177 5.14 -25.56 19.76
CA GLY A 177 4.08 -25.65 20.77
C GLY A 177 3.84 -24.35 21.55
N ILE A 178 4.38 -23.22 21.08
CA ILE A 178 4.13 -21.88 21.61
C ILE A 178 2.97 -21.26 20.81
N PRO A 179 1.81 -20.98 21.43
CA PRO A 179 0.68 -20.43 20.70
C PRO A 179 0.99 -19.03 20.15
N ALA A 180 0.94 -18.88 18.83
CA ALA A 180 1.24 -17.64 18.14
C ALA A 180 0.20 -17.32 17.06
N ARG A 181 -0.13 -16.04 16.89
CA ARG A 181 -1.05 -15.54 15.86
C ARG A 181 -0.57 -14.19 15.35
N VAL A 182 -0.83 -13.93 14.07
CA VAL A 182 -0.63 -12.61 13.46
C VAL A 182 -1.99 -11.92 13.37
N ASN A 183 -2.10 -10.70 13.89
CA ASN A 183 -3.32 -9.91 13.76
C ASN A 183 -3.37 -9.25 12.37
N PRO A 184 -4.29 -9.66 11.47
CA PRO A 184 -4.34 -9.11 10.13
C PRO A 184 -4.76 -7.63 10.08
N LEU A 185 -5.41 -7.12 11.13
CA LEU A 185 -5.80 -5.70 11.21
C LEU A 185 -4.62 -4.79 11.58
N ALA A 186 -3.55 -5.33 12.14
CA ALA A 186 -2.37 -4.59 12.58
C ALA A 186 -1.18 -4.73 11.62
N ILE A 187 -1.41 -5.18 10.39
CA ILE A 187 -0.38 -5.21 9.34
C ILE A 187 -0.46 -3.89 8.55
N PRO A 188 0.51 -2.97 8.69
CA PRO A 188 0.48 -1.71 7.95
C PRO A 188 0.85 -1.92 6.48
N GLY A 189 0.30 -1.11 5.59
CA GLY A 189 0.74 -0.95 4.21
C GLY A 189 1.40 0.42 4.02
N VAL A 190 2.48 0.47 3.26
CA VAL A 190 3.22 1.72 2.97
C VAL A 190 3.55 1.81 1.49
N ILE A 191 3.46 3.02 0.94
CA ILE A 191 4.00 3.38 -0.38
C ILE A 191 5.01 4.51 -0.17
N TYR A 192 6.26 4.25 -0.53
CA TYR A 192 7.43 5.10 -0.27
C TYR A 192 7.63 6.17 -1.34
N THR A 193 6.56 6.86 -1.71
CA THR A 193 6.59 8.05 -2.56
C THR A 193 6.94 9.31 -1.75
N HIS A 194 6.92 10.48 -2.38
CA HIS A 194 6.97 11.75 -1.66
C HIS A 194 5.72 12.58 -2.03
N PRO A 195 4.85 12.94 -1.08
CA PRO A 195 4.81 12.45 0.29
C PRO A 195 4.60 10.91 0.35
N GLU A 196 4.95 10.32 1.48
CA GLU A 196 4.70 8.90 1.75
C GLU A 196 3.20 8.68 2.01
N ALA A 197 2.71 7.49 1.68
CA ALA A 197 1.37 7.06 2.06
C ALA A 197 1.48 5.82 2.94
N ALA A 198 0.76 5.81 4.07
CA ALA A 198 0.72 4.67 4.97
C ALA A 198 -0.72 4.44 5.48
N GLY A 199 -1.04 3.19 5.85
CA GLY A 199 -2.33 2.87 6.43
C GLY A 199 -2.32 1.55 7.18
N VAL A 200 -3.16 1.46 8.21
CA VAL A 200 -3.35 0.24 9.02
C VAL A 200 -4.82 0.17 9.48
N GLY A 201 -5.32 -1.05 9.68
CA GLY A 201 -6.72 -1.30 10.04
C GLY A 201 -7.69 -1.14 8.87
N LEU A 202 -8.95 -0.83 9.20
CA LEU A 202 -10.02 -0.68 8.21
C LEU A 202 -9.88 0.65 7.46
N THR A 203 -10.06 0.62 6.14
CA THR A 203 -10.33 1.84 5.37
C THR A 203 -11.76 2.34 5.61
N GLU A 204 -12.02 3.62 5.29
CA GLU A 204 -13.38 4.17 5.39
C GLU A 204 -14.37 3.39 4.50
N GLU A 205 -13.93 2.98 3.31
CA GLU A 205 -14.73 2.18 2.39
C GLU A 205 -15.03 0.79 2.96
N GLN A 206 -14.06 0.12 3.58
CA GLN A 206 -14.25 -1.18 4.23
C GLN A 206 -15.18 -1.07 5.44
N ALA A 207 -15.03 -0.05 6.28
CA ALA A 207 -15.91 0.18 7.43
C ALA A 207 -17.37 0.37 6.98
N LYS A 208 -17.60 1.18 5.93
CA LYS A 208 -18.92 1.36 5.32
C LYS A 208 -19.48 0.06 4.74
N ALA A 209 -18.68 -0.67 3.97
CA ALA A 209 -19.11 -1.93 3.35
C ALA A 209 -19.50 -3.00 4.40
N ARG A 210 -18.84 -2.99 5.56
CA ARG A 210 -19.14 -3.87 6.69
C ARG A 210 -20.27 -3.37 7.61
N GLY A 211 -20.83 -2.18 7.34
CA GLY A 211 -21.85 -1.58 8.19
C GLY A 211 -21.36 -1.19 9.59
N VAL A 212 -20.04 -0.99 9.77
CA VAL A 212 -19.45 -0.58 11.05
C VAL A 212 -19.60 0.92 11.20
N PRO A 213 -20.37 1.42 12.20
CA PRO A 213 -20.49 2.85 12.43
C PRO A 213 -19.21 3.41 13.04
N PHE A 214 -18.69 4.51 12.49
CA PHE A 214 -17.44 5.12 12.95
C PHE A 214 -17.53 6.65 13.01
N ARG A 215 -16.72 7.24 13.88
CA ARG A 215 -16.32 8.64 13.87
C ARG A 215 -15.02 8.80 13.09
N LYS A 216 -14.83 9.97 12.51
CA LYS A 216 -13.67 10.29 11.68
C LYS A 216 -13.03 11.60 12.14
N GLY A 217 -11.73 11.58 12.37
CA GLY A 217 -10.91 12.78 12.55
C GLY A 217 -9.88 12.91 11.43
N VAL A 218 -9.63 14.13 10.95
CA VAL A 218 -8.65 14.39 9.88
C VAL A 218 -7.89 15.67 10.20
N PHE A 219 -6.58 15.55 10.42
CA PHE A 219 -5.70 16.68 10.67
C PHE A 219 -4.74 16.91 9.51
N SER A 220 -4.60 18.15 9.05
CA SER A 220 -3.73 18.53 7.92
C SER A 220 -2.30 18.82 8.39
N PHE A 221 -1.30 18.31 7.69
CA PHE A 221 0.10 18.70 7.94
C PHE A 221 0.33 20.20 7.66
N GLY A 222 -0.55 20.87 6.90
CA GLY A 222 -0.52 22.32 6.72
C GLY A 222 -0.81 23.13 7.99
N ALA A 223 -1.36 22.50 9.03
CA ALA A 223 -1.56 23.11 10.35
C ALA A 223 -0.49 22.68 11.37
N SER A 224 0.46 21.80 11.00
CA SER A 224 1.54 21.37 11.89
C SER A 224 2.71 22.35 11.82
N GLY A 225 3.07 22.96 12.96
CA GLY A 225 4.24 23.83 13.07
C GLY A 225 5.54 23.12 12.65
N ARG A 226 5.69 21.82 13.00
CA ARG A 226 6.86 21.02 12.58
C ARG A 226 6.94 20.87 11.06
N ALA A 227 5.81 20.56 10.42
CA ALA A 227 5.74 20.33 8.98
C ALA A 227 5.95 21.62 8.18
N LEU A 228 5.37 22.73 8.64
CA LEU A 228 5.64 24.06 8.09
C LEU A 228 7.13 24.42 8.20
N ALA A 229 7.74 24.20 9.37
CA ALA A 229 9.17 24.44 9.57
C ALA A 229 10.08 23.54 8.70
N ALA A 230 9.61 22.35 8.33
CA ALA A 230 10.33 21.43 7.44
C ALA A 230 10.09 21.69 5.94
N GLY A 231 9.11 22.53 5.58
CA GLY A 231 8.66 22.67 4.19
C GLY A 231 7.86 21.47 3.67
N GLU A 232 7.37 20.60 4.55
CA GLU A 232 6.70 19.32 4.23
C GLU A 232 5.22 19.35 4.65
N ALA A 233 4.52 20.43 4.29
CA ALA A 233 3.13 20.69 4.71
C ALA A 233 2.06 19.92 3.91
N GLU A 234 2.46 19.18 2.86
CA GLU A 234 1.52 18.47 1.98
C GLU A 234 1.10 17.13 2.61
N GLY A 235 -0.20 16.99 2.88
CA GLY A 235 -0.76 15.74 3.40
C GLY A 235 -1.67 15.92 4.61
N PHE A 236 -2.08 14.80 5.20
CA PHE A 236 -2.94 14.72 6.38
C PHE A 236 -2.78 13.38 7.10
N VAL A 237 -3.25 13.33 8.34
CA VAL A 237 -3.55 12.10 9.07
C VAL A 237 -5.06 11.96 9.21
N LYS A 238 -5.57 10.75 8.98
CA LYS A 238 -6.98 10.38 9.13
C LYS A 238 -7.11 9.23 10.10
N VAL A 239 -8.00 9.37 11.07
CA VAL A 239 -8.31 8.37 12.10
C VAL A 239 -9.77 7.98 11.99
N LEU A 240 -10.04 6.67 12.07
CA LEU A 240 -11.36 6.09 12.19
C LEU A 240 -11.49 5.41 13.55
N ALA A 241 -12.51 5.77 14.32
CA ALA A 241 -12.81 5.19 15.62
C ALA A 241 -14.26 4.68 15.66
N ASP A 242 -14.51 3.57 16.32
CA ASP A 242 -15.85 3.01 16.46
C ASP A 242 -16.79 4.02 17.14
N ALA A 243 -17.99 4.19 16.59
CA ALA A 243 -18.88 5.25 17.02
C ALA A 243 -19.45 5.05 18.44
N LYS A 244 -19.42 3.83 18.98
CA LYS A 244 -20.00 3.50 20.29
C LYS A 244 -18.93 3.31 21.36
N THR A 245 -17.87 2.60 21.02
CA THR A 245 -16.83 2.13 21.94
C THR A 245 -15.56 2.96 21.90
N ASP A 246 -15.45 3.85 20.91
CA ASP A 246 -14.25 4.63 20.61
C ASP A 246 -13.00 3.83 20.22
N ARG A 247 -13.12 2.51 20.09
CA ARG A 247 -12.02 1.66 19.66
C ARG A 247 -11.47 2.12 18.32
N LEU A 248 -10.15 2.23 18.21
CA LEU A 248 -9.48 2.55 16.97
C LEU A 248 -9.79 1.47 15.92
N LEU A 249 -10.25 1.89 14.74
CA LEU A 249 -10.59 1.00 13.63
C LEU A 249 -9.56 1.03 12.51
N GLY A 250 -8.94 2.20 12.29
CA GLY A 250 -7.90 2.36 11.29
C GLY A 250 -7.31 3.76 11.29
N VAL A 251 -6.05 3.86 10.86
CA VAL A 251 -5.32 5.12 10.73
C VAL A 251 -4.65 5.15 9.37
N HIS A 252 -4.81 6.27 8.67
CA HIS A 252 -4.39 6.45 7.28
C HIS A 252 -3.67 7.78 7.14
N LEU A 253 -2.46 7.76 6.61
CA LEU A 253 -1.58 8.90 6.50
C LEU A 253 -1.19 9.13 5.05
N LEU A 254 -1.14 10.40 4.67
CA LEU A 254 -0.40 10.88 3.52
C LEU A 254 0.45 12.03 4.03
N GLY A 255 1.77 11.98 3.92
CA GLY A 255 2.58 13.08 4.43
C GLY A 255 4.02 12.68 4.76
N PRO A 256 4.75 13.58 5.43
CA PRO A 256 6.13 13.33 5.84
C PRO A 256 6.21 12.21 6.87
N ARG A 257 7.17 11.29 6.66
CA ARG A 257 7.47 10.16 7.55
C ARG A 257 6.26 9.30 7.90
N ALA A 258 5.29 9.20 6.98
CA ALA A 258 4.10 8.36 7.19
C ALA A 258 4.48 6.90 7.49
N SER A 259 5.57 6.42 6.88
CA SER A 259 6.14 5.08 7.09
C SER A 259 6.64 4.82 8.52
N ASP A 260 7.09 5.86 9.24
CA ASP A 260 7.51 5.77 10.63
C ASP A 260 6.33 6.01 11.58
N LEU A 261 5.52 7.04 11.30
CA LEU A 261 4.38 7.44 12.14
C LEU A 261 3.32 6.33 12.27
N ILE A 262 3.16 5.50 11.23
CA ILE A 262 2.18 4.40 11.23
C ILE A 262 2.48 3.37 12.34
N ALA A 263 3.72 3.26 12.82
CA ALA A 263 4.09 2.31 13.85
C ALA A 263 3.34 2.52 15.18
N GLU A 264 3.06 3.79 15.54
CA GLU A 264 2.23 4.12 16.70
C GLU A 264 0.81 3.57 16.54
N ALA A 265 0.21 3.77 15.36
CA ALA A 265 -1.13 3.30 15.07
C ALA A 265 -1.24 1.77 15.02
N VAL A 266 -0.19 1.09 14.54
CA VAL A 266 -0.08 -0.38 14.57
C VAL A 266 -0.14 -0.88 16.01
N LEU A 267 0.68 -0.33 16.90
CA LEU A 267 0.68 -0.71 18.31
C LEU A 267 -0.67 -0.40 18.97
N ALA A 268 -1.25 0.77 18.70
CA ALA A 268 -2.55 1.16 19.24
C ALA A 268 -3.67 0.18 18.83
N LEU A 269 -3.69 -0.28 17.58
CA LEU A 269 -4.64 -1.28 17.11
C LEU A 269 -4.44 -2.64 17.79
N GLU A 270 -3.18 -3.07 18.00
CA GLU A 270 -2.89 -4.32 18.70
C GLU A 270 -3.36 -4.30 20.15
N MET A 271 -3.18 -3.16 20.81
CA MET A 271 -3.64 -2.95 22.18
C MET A 271 -5.15 -2.72 22.28
N ALA A 272 -5.87 -2.74 21.15
CA ALA A 272 -7.28 -2.39 21.05
C ALA A 272 -7.60 -1.01 21.67
N ALA A 273 -6.65 -0.08 21.57
CA ALA A 273 -6.75 1.26 22.13
C ALA A 273 -7.93 2.03 21.51
N SER A 274 -8.43 2.98 22.28
CA SER A 274 -9.40 3.98 21.82
C SER A 274 -8.70 5.17 21.15
N ALA A 275 -9.44 5.97 20.38
CA ALA A 275 -8.90 7.24 19.91
C ALA A 275 -8.69 8.23 21.08
N GLU A 276 -9.45 8.12 22.18
CA GLU A 276 -9.20 8.85 23.42
C GLU A 276 -7.83 8.53 24.04
N ASP A 277 -7.40 7.27 24.06
CA ASP A 277 -6.10 6.86 24.62
C ASP A 277 -4.94 7.60 23.93
N LEU A 278 -4.97 7.65 22.59
CA LEU A 278 -3.99 8.39 21.80
C LEU A 278 -4.14 9.91 22.01
N ALA A 279 -5.37 10.43 22.06
CA ALA A 279 -5.64 11.87 22.29
C ALA A 279 -5.18 12.37 23.67
N ARG A 280 -5.06 11.48 24.66
CA ARG A 280 -4.55 11.78 26.01
C ARG A 280 -3.07 11.45 26.21
N THR A 281 -2.44 10.82 25.22
CA THR A 281 -1.02 10.50 25.26
C THR A 281 -0.18 11.72 24.90
N ALA A 282 0.84 12.02 25.71
CA ALA A 282 1.74 13.12 25.47
C ALA A 282 2.62 12.86 24.24
N HIS A 283 2.41 13.66 23.19
CA HIS A 283 3.27 13.68 22.00
C HIS A 283 4.31 14.78 22.14
N ALA A 284 5.56 14.50 21.75
CA ALA A 284 6.61 15.49 21.82
C ALA A 284 6.33 16.67 20.87
N HIS A 285 6.68 17.89 21.30
CA HIS A 285 6.46 19.12 20.53
C HIS A 285 7.78 19.85 20.24
N PRO A 286 8.00 20.35 19.01
CA PRO A 286 7.20 20.12 17.81
C PRO A 286 7.61 18.84 17.08
N THR A 287 6.66 17.96 16.72
CA THR A 287 6.91 16.74 15.92
C THR A 287 5.82 16.49 14.86
N PHE A 288 6.11 15.60 13.91
CA PHE A 288 5.10 15.15 12.95
C PHE A 288 4.04 14.24 13.59
N ALA A 289 4.38 13.56 14.69
CA ALA A 289 3.48 12.66 15.40
C ALA A 289 2.29 13.39 16.03
N GLU A 290 2.43 14.70 16.33
CA GLU A 290 1.31 15.53 16.79
C GLU A 290 0.13 15.54 15.80
N ALA A 291 0.35 15.26 14.52
CA ALA A 291 -0.73 15.13 13.54
C ALA A 291 -1.62 13.89 13.80
N VAL A 292 -1.05 12.80 14.31
CA VAL A 292 -1.81 11.60 14.73
C VAL A 292 -2.65 11.95 15.96
N TRP A 293 -2.02 12.58 16.95
CA TRP A 293 -2.67 13.08 18.15
C TRP A 293 -3.86 14.00 17.85
N GLU A 294 -3.68 15.02 17.01
CA GLU A 294 -4.76 15.94 16.64
C GLU A 294 -5.87 15.24 15.86
N ALA A 295 -5.53 14.32 14.94
CA ALA A 295 -6.54 13.54 14.23
C ALA A 295 -7.38 12.68 15.20
N CYS A 296 -6.77 12.10 16.24
CA CYS A 296 -7.49 11.39 17.30
C CYS A 296 -8.41 12.33 18.11
N ARG A 297 -7.95 13.52 18.48
CA ARG A 297 -8.76 14.54 19.16
C ARG A 297 -9.96 14.98 18.31
N MET A 298 -9.76 15.18 17.02
CA MET A 298 -10.83 15.52 16.08
C MET A 298 -11.84 14.39 15.95
N ALA A 299 -11.41 13.12 15.98
CA ALA A 299 -12.33 11.97 16.01
C ALA A 299 -13.19 11.94 17.29
N GLN A 300 -12.69 12.49 18.41
CA GLN A 300 -13.45 12.69 19.65
C GLN A 300 -14.45 13.86 19.58
N GLY A 301 -14.35 14.73 18.56
CA GLY A 301 -15.09 16.00 18.52
C GLY A 301 -14.45 17.11 19.35
N ALA A 302 -13.15 17.00 19.66
CA ALA A 302 -12.40 17.91 20.52
C ALA A 302 -11.40 18.83 19.75
N GLY A 303 -11.70 19.18 18.50
CA GLY A 303 -10.85 20.02 17.64
C GLY A 303 -11.65 20.91 16.71
#